data_AF-A0A1W1BPB0-F1
#
_entry.id   AF-A0A1W1BPB0-F1
#
_cell.length_a   1.000
_cell.length_b   1.000
_cell.length_c   1.000
_cell.angle_alpha   90.00
_cell.angle_beta   90.00
_cell.angle_gamma   90.00
#
_symmetry.space_group_name_H-M   'P 1'
#
loop_
_entity.id
_entity.type
_entity.pdbx_description
1 polymer ?
#
loop_
_entity_poly.entity_id
_entity_poly.type
_entity_poly.pdbx_seq_one_letter_code
_entity_poly.pdbx_strand_id
1 'polypeptide(L)' 'MEQETLLTIQGYAKFGIILITFIVFYSYAYSMYRRQKTGERDFEKYSNLVHNDSLDSAPLEKR' A
#
# COMPACT_ATOMS: atom_id res chain seq x y z
N MET A 1 5.16 20.80 32.56
CA MET A 1 4.26 21.24 31.47
C MET A 1 2.85 21.17 31.99
N GLU A 2 1.99 22.12 31.62
CA GLU A 2 0.59 22.15 32.05
C GLU A 2 -0.21 21.00 31.41
N GLN A 3 -1.20 20.46 32.13
CA GLN A 3 -1.98 19.31 31.68
C GLN A 3 -2.71 19.59 30.35
N GLU A 4 -3.23 20.80 30.19
CA GLU A 4 -3.84 21.29 28.95
C GLU A 4 -2.88 21.25 27.76
N THR A 5 -1.61 21.64 27.98
CA THR A 5 -0.56 21.57 26.96
C THR A 5 -0.29 20.13 26.54
N LEU A 6 -0.24 19.19 27.50
CA LEU A 6 -0.02 17.77 27.22
C LEU A 6 -1.17 17.16 26.40
N LEU A 7 -2.41 17.49 26.74
CA LEU A 7 -3.59 17.03 26.00
C LEU A 7 -3.62 17.58 24.58
N THR A 8 -3.25 18.85 24.41
CA THR A 8 -3.17 19.51 23.10
C THR A 8 -2.14 18.81 22.20
N ILE A 9 -0.92 18.58 22.72
CA ILE A 9 0.15 17.87 21.98
C ILE A 9 -0.32 16.46 21.62
N GLN A 10 -0.97 15.75 22.55
CA GLN A 10 -1.48 14.40 22.29
C GLN A 10 -2.52 14.40 21.15
N GLY A 11 -3.41 15.39 21.10
CA GLY A 11 -4.39 15.55 20.03
C GLY A 11 -3.73 15.70 18.66
N TYR A 12 -2.76 16.61 18.53
CA TYR A 12 -2.00 16.80 17.30
C TYR A 12 -1.19 15.56 16.91
N ALA A 13 -0.59 14.85 17.87
CA ALA A 13 0.13 13.61 17.61
C ALA A 13 -0.78 12.53 17.03
N LYS A 14 -1.97 12.32 17.63
CA LYS A 14 -2.97 11.37 17.13
C LYS A 14 -3.41 11.71 15.70
N PHE A 15 -3.73 12.98 15.44
CA PHE A 15 -4.07 13.44 14.09
C PHE A 15 -2.92 13.21 13.10
N GLY A 16 -1.69 13.56 13.49
CA GLY A 16 -0.50 13.36 12.68
C GLY A 16 -0.28 11.90 12.30
N ILE A 17 -0.44 10.97 13.25
CA ILE A 17 -0.33 9.52 12.97
C ILE A 17 -1.36 9.09 11.93
N ILE A 18 -2.62 9.52 12.06
CA ILE A 18 -3.67 9.19 11.11
C ILE A 18 -3.34 9.76 9.73
N LEU A 19 -2.94 11.03 9.64
CA LEU A 19 -2.57 11.69 8.39
C LEU A 19 -1.40 10.97 7.71
N ILE A 20 -0.33 10.65 8.45
CA ILE A 20 0.83 9.92 7.94
C ILE A 20 0.41 8.54 7.42
N THR A 21 -0.47 7.85 8.15
CA THR A 21 -1.00 6.54 7.74
C THR A 21 -1.71 6.64 6.39
N PHE A 22 -2.57 7.64 6.19
CA PHE A 22 -3.21 7.89 4.90
C PHE A 22 -2.20 8.22 3.80
N ILE A 23 -1.23 9.10 4.06
CA ILE A 23 -0.19 9.46 3.08
C ILE A 23 0.56 8.20 2.62
N VAL A 24 0.98 7.34 3.55
CA VAL A 24 1.70 6.10 3.22
C VAL A 24 0.85 5.18 2.35
N PHE A 25 -0.40 4.90 2.75
CA PHE A 25 -1.26 3.99 2.00
C PHE A 25 -1.63 4.53 0.62
N TYR A 26 -1.99 5.81 0.50
CA TYR A 26 -2.30 6.41 -0.81
C TYR A 26 -1.07 6.51 -1.70
N SER A 27 0.10 6.84 -1.14
CA SER A 27 1.36 6.85 -1.91
C SER A 27 1.69 5.46 -2.43
N TYR A 28 1.49 4.42 -1.61
CA TYR A 28 1.72 3.04 -2.01
C TYR A 28 0.74 2.61 -3.12
N ALA A 29 -0.56 2.86 -2.94
CA ALA A 29 -1.57 2.57 -3.97
C ALA A 29 -1.27 3.29 -5.29
N TYR A 30 -0.91 4.56 -5.22
CA TYR A 30 -0.49 5.34 -6.38
C TYR A 30 0.77 4.76 -7.04
N SER A 31 1.75 4.30 -6.25
CA SER A 31 2.97 3.68 -6.77
C SER A 31 2.66 2.39 -7.55
N MET A 32 1.73 1.55 -7.07
CA MET A 32 1.31 0.34 -7.77
C MET A 32 0.61 0.69 -9.08
N TYR A 33 -0.34 1.63 -9.04
CA TYR A 33 -1.03 2.10 -10.25
C TYR A 33 -0.03 2.62 -11.30
N ARG A 34 0.95 3.43 -10.88
CA ARG A 34 1.99 3.94 -11.78
C ARG A 34 2.78 2.79 -12.42
N ARG A 35 3.27 1.84 -11.64
CA ARG A 35 4.09 0.71 -12.14
C ARG A 35 3.33 -0.21 -13.09
N GLN A 36 2.02 -0.36 -12.88
CA GLN A 36 1.15 -1.06 -13.82
C GLN A 36 0.96 -0.28 -15.12
N LYS A 37 0.68 1.02 -15.02
CA LYS A 37 0.50 1.89 -16.19
C LYS A 37 1.76 2.03 -17.05
N THR A 38 2.94 2.01 -16.43
CA THR A 38 4.23 2.06 -17.15
C THR A 38 4.68 0.70 -17.67
N GLY A 39 3.97 -0.38 -17.36
CA GLY A 39 4.34 -1.74 -17.73
C GLY A 39 5.55 -2.30 -16.97
N GLU A 40 6.03 -1.61 -15.92
CA GLU A 40 7.15 -2.07 -15.10
C GLU A 40 6.79 -3.35 -14.32
N ARG A 41 5.53 -3.43 -13.85
CA ARG A 41 5.02 -4.60 -13.15
C ARG A 41 3.55 -4.81 -13.44
N ASP A 42 3.22 -6.00 -13.90
CA ASP A 42 1.84 -6.47 -13.99
C ASP A 42 1.42 -7.06 -12.63
N PHE A 43 0.48 -6.39 -11.95
CA PHE A 43 -0.10 -6.87 -10.70
C PHE A 43 -1.36 -7.73 -10.93
N GLU A 44 -2.00 -7.66 -12.10
CA GLU A 44 -3.17 -8.48 -12.43
C GLU A 44 -2.79 -9.96 -12.60
N LYS A 45 -1.55 -10.24 -13.01
CA LYS A 45 -1.04 -11.62 -13.15
C LYS A 45 -1.20 -12.47 -11.88
N TYR A 46 -1.12 -11.87 -10.68
CA TYR A 46 -1.30 -12.62 -9.43
C TYR A 46 -2.78 -12.96 -9.18
N SER A 47 -3.69 -12.06 -9.54
CA SER A 47 -5.13 -12.32 -9.49
C SER A 47 -5.52 -13.44 -10.47
N ASN A 48 -4.98 -13.37 -11.70
CA ASN A 48 -5.22 -14.37 -12.75
C ASN A 48 -4.70 -15.77 -12.42
N LEU A 49 -3.78 -15.92 -11.46
CA LEU A 49 -3.30 -17.23 -11.03
C LEU A 49 -4.43 -18.10 -10.48
N VAL A 50 -5.34 -17.51 -9.70
CA VAL A 50 -6.47 -18.24 -9.10
C VAL A 50 -7.47 -18.69 -10.17
N HIS A 51 -7.55 -17.94 -11.27
CA HIS A 51 -8.45 -18.27 -12.38
C HIS A 51 -7.88 -19.29 -13.35
N ASN A 52 -6.58 -19.60 -13.26
CA ASN A 52 -5.88 -20.46 -14.21
C ASN A 52 -5.47 -21.78 -13.54
N ASP A 53 -6.41 -22.72 -13.48
CA ASP A 53 -6.26 -24.02 -12.81
C ASP A 53 -5.53 -25.08 -13.66
N SER A 54 -4.65 -24.63 -14.56
CA SER A 54 -3.85 -25.53 -15.40
C SER A 54 -2.70 -26.14 -14.60
N LEU A 55 -2.57 -27.47 -14.67
CA LEU A 55 -1.45 -28.21 -14.08
C LEU A 55 -0.09 -27.86 -14.71
N ASP A 56 -0.09 -27.30 -15.93
CA ASP A 56 1.12 -26.91 -16.67
C ASP A 56 1.50 -25.42 -16.47
N SER A 57 0.98 -24.77 -15.44
CA SER A 57 1.21 -23.34 -15.21
C SER A 57 2.68 -23.02 -14.89
N ALA A 58 3.26 -22.09 -15.66
CA ALA A 58 4.63 -21.63 -15.44
C ALA A 58 4.72 -20.71 -14.21
N PRO A 59 5.83 -20.72 -13.45
CA PRO A 59 6.03 -19.81 -12.33
C PRO A 59 5.91 -18.33 -12.73
N LEU A 60 5.17 -17.52 -11.93
CA LEU A 60 4.90 -16.10 -12.21
C LEU A 60 6.12 -15.18 -12.12
N GLU A 61 7.18 -15.61 -11.44
CA GLU A 61 8.42 -14.86 -11.24
C GLU A 61 9.63 -15.78 -11.38
N LYS A 62 10.70 -15.23 -11.93
CA LYS A 62 12.01 -15.90 -11.99
C LYS A 62 12.70 -15.72 -10.63
N ARG A 63 13.35 -16.78 -10.15
CA ARG A 63 14.18 -16.75 -8.93
C ARG A 63 15.50 -16.04 -9.17
#